data_AF-A0A0L0N089-F1
#
_entry.id   AF-A0A0L0N089-F1
#
_cell.length_a   1.000
_cell.length_b   1.000
_cell.length_c   1.000
_cell.angle_alpha   90.00
_cell.angle_beta   90.00
_cell.angle_gamma   90.00
#
_symmetry.space_group_name_H-M   'P 1'
#
loop_
_entity.id
_entity.type
_entity.pdbx_description
1 polymer ?
#
loop_
_entity_poly.entity_id
_entity_poly.type
_entity_poly.pdbx_seq_one_letter_code
_entity_poly.pdbx_strand_id
1 'polypeptide(L)'
;MSARRPFRREDFDIAIICALPLEYDAVSYIFDEFWDEDGDHGLRLALLVGVCGAVPHSRDGEALLGDVVISKTIIQYDFSRRYPGKFIRKSTIEDNLGRPNRDIRNLAVIFETDRGLD
;
A
#
# COMPACT_ATOMS: atom_id res chain seq x y z
N MET A 1 -5.75 11.22 -27.47
CA MET A 1 -7.11 10.64 -27.42
C MET A 1 -7.60 10.90 -26.01
N SER A 2 -8.63 11.73 -25.80
CA SER A 2 -9.13 12.02 -24.44
C SER A 2 -9.85 10.78 -23.90
N ALA A 3 -9.49 10.37 -22.68
CA ALA A 3 -10.14 9.26 -22.01
C ALA A 3 -11.58 9.66 -21.70
N ARG A 4 -12.54 8.77 -21.96
CA ARG A 4 -13.95 9.08 -21.73
C ARG A 4 -14.19 9.04 -20.22
N ARG A 5 -14.64 10.15 -19.62
CA ARG A 5 -15.08 10.21 -18.21
C ARG A 5 -15.93 8.99 -17.88
N PRO A 6 -15.46 8.12 -16.98
CA PRO A 6 -16.26 6.96 -16.60
C PRO A 6 -17.54 7.40 -15.90
N PHE A 7 -18.61 6.65 -16.19
CA PHE A 7 -19.98 7.14 -16.03
C PHE A 7 -20.77 6.31 -15.01
N ARG A 8 -20.18 5.22 -14.49
CA ARG A 8 -20.80 4.34 -13.50
C ARG A 8 -19.90 4.10 -12.29
N ARG A 9 -20.52 3.72 -11.18
CA ARG A 9 -19.85 3.48 -9.87
C ARG A 9 -18.95 2.24 -9.90
N GLU A 10 -19.22 1.31 -10.82
CA GLU A 10 -18.39 0.13 -11.12
C GLU A 10 -17.18 0.45 -12.00
N ASP A 11 -17.08 1.68 -12.53
CA ASP A 11 -16.06 2.04 -13.50
C ASP A 11 -14.80 2.65 -12.83
N PHE A 12 -14.83 2.92 -11.52
CA PHE A 12 -13.66 3.37 -10.73
C PHE A 12 -13.64 2.79 -9.33
N ASP A 13 -12.58 2.04 -9.05
CA ASP A 13 -12.55 1.06 -7.96
C ASP A 13 -11.32 1.19 -7.04
N ILE A 14 -10.36 2.05 -7.39
CA ILE A 14 -9.02 2.08 -6.80
C ILE A 14 -8.71 3.48 -6.24
N ALA A 15 -8.41 3.56 -4.95
CA ALA A 15 -7.81 4.74 -4.33
C ALA A 15 -6.30 4.62 -4.23
N ILE A 16 -5.58 5.73 -4.36
CA ILE A 16 -4.15 5.82 -4.04
C ILE A 16 -4.00 6.78 -2.87
N ILE A 17 -3.41 6.28 -1.79
CA ILE A 17 -3.24 7.01 -0.54
C ILE A 17 -1.75 7.29 -0.37
N CYS A 18 -1.39 8.57 -0.35
CA CYS A 18 -0.04 9.05 -0.08
C CYS A 18 0.03 9.59 1.36
N ALA A 19 1.15 9.39 2.04
CA ALA A 19 1.31 9.87 3.41
C ALA A 19 1.73 11.35 3.46
N LEU A 20 2.45 11.82 2.44
CA LEU A 20 2.97 13.19 2.35
C LEU A 20 2.51 13.92 1.09
N PRO A 21 2.34 15.25 1.14
CA PRO A 21 2.02 16.06 -0.05
C PRO A 21 3.02 15.88 -1.20
N LEU A 22 4.31 15.75 -0.89
CA LEU A 22 5.34 15.55 -1.92
C LEU A 22 5.17 14.21 -2.67
N GLU A 23 4.73 13.17 -1.97
CA GLU A 23 4.43 11.87 -2.58
C GLU A 23 3.18 11.98 -3.45
N TYR A 24 2.15 12.69 -2.97
CA TYR A 24 0.96 12.99 -3.77
C TYR A 24 1.31 13.75 -5.04
N ASP A 25 2.13 14.81 -4.95
CA ASP A 25 2.57 15.59 -6.10
C ASP A 25 3.28 14.68 -7.11
N ALA A 26 4.24 13.86 -6.66
CA ALA A 26 4.95 12.91 -7.50
C ALA A 26 4.01 11.92 -8.21
N VAL A 27 3.04 11.37 -7.49
CA VAL A 27 2.03 10.45 -8.00
C VAL A 27 1.09 11.15 -8.98
N SER A 28 0.71 12.41 -8.70
CA SER A 28 -0.23 13.18 -9.50
C SER A 28 0.25 13.42 -10.93
N TYR A 29 1.56 13.55 -11.12
CA TYR A 29 2.17 13.71 -12.44
C TYR A 29 2.06 12.47 -13.33
N ILE A 30 1.72 11.31 -12.77
CA ILE A 30 1.55 10.06 -13.52
C ILE A 30 0.16 9.97 -14.15
N PHE A 31 -0.83 10.72 -13.64
CA PHE A 31 -2.21 10.61 -14.07
C PHE A 31 -2.56 11.64 -15.15
N ASP A 32 -3.21 11.16 -16.21
CA ASP A 32 -3.65 12.01 -17.31
C ASP A 32 -4.88 12.86 -16.94
N GLU A 33 -5.82 12.33 -16.13
CA GLU A 33 -7.07 12.99 -15.77
C GLU A 33 -7.52 12.59 -14.34
N PHE A 34 -8.02 13.56 -13.56
CA PHE A 34 -8.57 13.35 -12.20
C PHE A 34 -10.09 13.45 -12.22
N TRP A 35 -10.75 12.55 -11.50
CA TRP A 35 -12.21 12.46 -11.43
C TRP A 35 -12.66 12.57 -9.97
N ASP A 36 -12.88 13.79 -9.49
CA ASP A 36 -13.39 14.06 -8.13
C ASP A 36 -14.80 14.64 -8.23
N GLU A 37 -15.86 13.86 -8.03
CA GLU A 37 -17.19 14.40 -7.67
C GLU A 37 -18.01 13.44 -6.77
N ASP A 38 -18.44 14.00 -5.64
CA ASP A 38 -19.54 13.61 -4.74
C ASP A 38 -19.58 12.17 -4.19
N GLY A 39 -18.84 11.98 -3.09
CA GLY A 39 -19.47 11.64 -1.81
C GLY A 39 -20.26 10.32 -1.67
N ASP A 40 -20.06 9.32 -2.53
CA ASP A 40 -20.39 7.92 -2.22
C ASP A 40 -19.65 6.95 -3.18
N HIS A 41 -18.35 6.72 -2.97
CA HIS A 41 -17.55 5.80 -3.78
C HIS A 41 -17.38 4.46 -3.06
N GLY A 42 -17.84 3.37 -3.68
CA GLY A 42 -17.61 2.02 -3.17
C GLY A 42 -16.17 1.60 -3.48
N LEU A 43 -15.20 2.01 -2.67
CA LEU A 43 -13.79 1.63 -2.84
C LEU A 43 -13.65 0.11 -2.80
N ARG A 44 -13.14 -0.49 -3.88
CA ARG A 44 -12.85 -1.94 -3.94
C ARG A 44 -11.39 -2.25 -3.61
N LEU A 45 -10.49 -1.30 -3.88
CA LEU A 45 -9.07 -1.41 -3.59
C LEU A 45 -8.52 -0.04 -3.17
N ALA A 46 -7.62 -0.02 -2.19
CA ALA A 46 -6.82 1.14 -1.86
C ALA A 46 -5.34 0.74 -1.84
N LEU A 47 -4.51 1.49 -2.54
CA LEU A 47 -3.06 1.35 -2.56
C LEU A 47 -2.47 2.41 -1.63
N LEU A 48 -1.91 1.97 -0.52
CA LEU A 48 -1.06 2.83 0.30
C LEU A 48 0.32 2.88 -0.35
N VAL A 49 0.74 4.06 -0.77
CA VAL A 49 2.01 4.30 -1.46
C VAL A 49 2.79 5.41 -0.77
N GLY A 50 4.10 5.37 -0.92
CA GLY A 50 5.00 6.37 -0.36
C GLY A 50 6.44 5.87 -0.38
N VAL A 51 7.36 6.76 0.00
CA VAL A 51 8.75 6.39 0.22
C VAL A 51 8.88 5.72 1.58
N CYS A 52 9.75 4.70 1.67
CA CYS A 52 10.01 4.01 2.93
C CYS A 52 11.51 3.87 3.19
N GLY A 53 11.87 3.80 4.46
CA GLY A 53 13.20 3.36 4.87
C GLY A 53 13.26 1.85 4.88
N ALA A 54 14.41 1.29 4.47
CA ALA A 54 14.66 -0.14 4.50
C ALA A 54 15.84 -0.47 5.42
N VAL A 55 15.79 -1.66 6.03
CA VAL A 55 16.95 -2.23 6.72
C VAL A 55 17.85 -2.82 5.64
N PRO A 56 19.12 -2.37 5.51
CA PRO A 56 19.94 -2.72 4.37
C PRO A 56 20.11 -4.22 4.17
N HIS A 57 20.24 -5.00 5.24
CA HIS A 57 20.43 -6.46 5.15
C HIS A 57 19.32 -7.18 5.91
N SER A 58 18.44 -7.85 5.18
CA SER A 58 17.40 -8.73 5.72
C SER A 58 17.68 -10.20 5.35
N ARG A 59 16.82 -11.11 5.79
CA ARG A 59 16.80 -12.50 5.31
C ARG A 59 16.43 -12.61 3.84
N ASP A 60 15.73 -11.61 3.32
CA ASP A 60 15.18 -11.56 1.95
C ASP A 60 16.06 -10.71 1.01
N GLY A 61 17.36 -10.62 1.29
CA GLY A 61 18.34 -9.88 0.47
C GLY A 61 18.72 -8.48 0.99
N GLU A 62 19.44 -7.74 0.14
CA GLU A 62 19.86 -6.37 0.38
C GLU A 62 18.86 -5.39 -0.23
N ALA A 63 18.37 -4.44 0.59
CA ALA A 63 17.48 -3.39 0.11
C ALA A 63 18.29 -2.19 -0.37
N LEU A 64 18.15 -1.85 -1.65
CA LEU A 64 18.88 -0.75 -2.29
C LEU A 64 17.98 0.48 -2.49
N LEU A 65 18.62 1.65 -2.54
CA LEU A 65 17.90 2.90 -2.82
C LEU A 65 17.31 2.86 -4.23
N GLY A 66 16.00 3.10 -4.32
CA GLY A 66 15.25 3.03 -5.58
C GLY A 66 14.51 1.71 -5.78
N ASP A 67 14.68 0.73 -4.88
CA ASP A 67 13.86 -0.47 -4.89
C ASP A 67 12.40 -0.15 -4.54
N VAL A 68 11.47 -0.82 -5.23
CA VAL A 68 10.03 -0.73 -4.98
C VAL A 68 9.59 -1.98 -4.25
N VAL A 69 9.05 -1.79 -3.04
CA VAL A 69 8.61 -2.89 -2.18
C VAL A 69 7.09 -2.99 -2.20
N ILE A 70 6.58 -4.18 -2.51
CA ILE A 70 5.14 -4.49 -2.44
C ILE A 70 4.87 -5.26 -1.16
N SER A 71 4.27 -4.58 -0.19
CA SER A 71 3.96 -5.20 1.10
C SER A 71 2.80 -6.19 0.98
N LYS A 72 3.04 -7.44 1.40
CA LYS A 72 2.01 -8.50 1.47
C LYS A 72 1.23 -8.47 2.80
N THR A 73 1.80 -7.83 3.82
CA THR A 73 1.26 -7.81 5.19
C THR A 73 1.57 -6.48 5.86
N ILE A 74 0.56 -5.87 6.48
CA ILE A 74 0.77 -4.69 7.32
C ILE A 74 0.86 -5.14 8.77
N ILE A 75 1.92 -4.69 9.44
CA ILE A 75 2.15 -4.93 10.86
C ILE A 75 2.15 -3.58 11.54
N GLN A 76 1.18 -3.35 12.42
CA GLN A 76 1.14 -2.14 13.23
C GLN A 76 2.19 -2.22 14.35
N TYR A 77 3.27 -1.44 14.23
CA TYR A 77 4.41 -1.52 15.14
C TYR A 77 4.30 -0.55 16.34
N ASP A 78 3.49 0.51 16.21
CA ASP A 78 3.35 1.59 17.19
C ASP A 78 2.36 1.26 18.32
N PHE A 79 1.50 0.24 18.13
CA PHE A 79 0.61 -0.28 19.16
C PHE A 79 1.35 -1.21 20.13
N SER A 80 1.79 -0.65 21.25
CA SER A 80 2.60 -1.37 22.24
C SER A 80 2.07 -1.22 23.67
N ARG A 81 2.39 -2.20 24.52
CA ARG A 81 2.38 -2.00 25.98
C ARG A 81 3.84 -1.78 26.41
N ARG A 82 4.20 -0.55 26.77
CA ARG A 82 5.50 -0.25 27.37
C ARG A 82 5.51 -0.78 28.81
N TYR A 83 6.29 -1.82 29.05
CA TYR A 83 6.67 -2.24 30.39
C TYR A 83 8.09 -1.71 30.67
N PRO A 84 8.50 -1.50 31.94
CA PRO A 84 9.85 -1.07 32.26
C PRO A 84 10.88 -2.04 31.66
N GLY A 85 11.62 -1.58 30.63
CA GLY A 85 12.68 -2.34 29.97
C GLY A 85 12.26 -3.32 28.86
N LYS A 86 10.96 -3.45 28.52
CA LYS A 86 10.54 -4.32 27.41
C LYS A 86 9.38 -3.74 26.61
N PHE A 87 9.49 -3.88 25.29
CA PHE A 87 8.44 -3.57 24.34
C PHE A 87 7.71 -4.85 23.98
N ILE A 88 6.42 -4.96 24.35
CA ILE A 88 5.59 -6.10 23.97
C ILE A 88 4.66 -5.65 22.86
N ARG A 89 4.83 -6.27 21.67
CA ARG A 89 3.91 -6.13 20.55
C ARG A 89 2.52 -6.55 20.99
N LYS A 90 1.51 -5.71 20.79
CA LYS A 90 0.13 -6.16 20.86
C LYS A 90 -0.16 -6.92 19.55
N SER A 91 -0.57 -8.17 19.68
CA SER A 91 -0.81 -9.07 18.56
C SER A 91 -2.26 -9.57 18.58
N THR A 92 -3.21 -8.74 19.03
CA THR A 92 -4.61 -9.13 19.06
C THR A 92 -5.18 -9.20 17.64
N ILE A 93 -6.37 -9.77 17.49
CA ILE A 93 -7.05 -9.86 16.19
C ILE A 93 -7.35 -8.45 15.65
N GLU A 94 -7.57 -7.46 16.52
CA GLU A 94 -7.74 -6.06 16.10
C GLU A 94 -6.43 -5.42 15.59
N ASP A 95 -5.27 -5.89 16.07
CA ASP A 95 -3.95 -5.35 15.71
C ASP A 95 -3.33 -6.01 14.45
N ASN A 96 -3.92 -7.11 13.97
CA ASN A 96 -3.48 -7.80 12.76
C ASN A 96 -4.48 -7.55 11.65
N LEU A 97 -4.08 -6.84 10.59
CA LEU A 97 -4.92 -6.74 9.41
C LEU A 97 -5.21 -8.15 8.88
N GLY A 98 -6.50 -8.43 8.67
CA GLY A 98 -6.95 -9.71 8.15
C GLY A 98 -6.27 -10.05 6.82
N ARG A 99 -6.15 -11.34 6.53
CA ARG A 99 -5.53 -11.81 5.29
C ARG A 99 -6.23 -11.14 4.09
N PRO A 100 -5.48 -10.51 3.15
CA PRO A 100 -6.07 -9.93 1.96
C PRO A 100 -6.93 -10.94 1.20
N ASN A 101 -8.01 -10.45 0.58
CA ASN A 101 -8.92 -11.26 -0.22
C ASN A 101 -8.20 -11.86 -1.44
N ARG A 102 -8.88 -12.79 -2.14
CA ARG A 102 -8.26 -13.51 -3.26
C ARG A 102 -7.80 -12.58 -4.38
N ASP A 103 -8.57 -11.54 -4.68
CA ASP A 103 -8.27 -10.62 -5.77
C ASP A 103 -7.00 -9.81 -5.49
N ILE A 104 -6.86 -9.30 -4.26
CA ILE A 104 -5.66 -8.58 -3.81
C ILE A 104 -4.44 -9.50 -3.80
N ARG A 105 -4.60 -10.77 -3.38
CA ARG A 105 -3.48 -11.73 -3.40
C ARG A 105 -3.06 -12.09 -4.82
N ASN A 106 -4.01 -12.29 -5.73
CA ASN A 106 -3.70 -12.54 -7.13
C ASN A 106 -2.96 -11.34 -7.74
N LEU A 107 -3.38 -10.12 -7.39
CA LEU A 107 -2.70 -8.90 -7.82
C LEU A 107 -1.27 -8.83 -7.28
N ALA A 108 -1.05 -9.16 -6.00
CA ALA A 108 0.29 -9.22 -5.42
C ALA A 108 1.18 -10.24 -6.14
N VAL A 109 0.65 -11.41 -6.52
CA VAL A 109 1.37 -12.43 -7.30
C VAL A 109 1.75 -11.93 -8.69
N ILE A 110 0.88 -11.15 -9.36
CA ILE A 110 1.18 -10.58 -10.68
C ILE A 110 2.37 -9.61 -10.61
N PHE A 111 2.52 -8.89 -9.48
CA PHE A 111 3.61 -7.95 -9.29
C PHE A 111 4.86 -8.55 -8.61
N GLU A 112 4.84 -9.85 -8.28
CA GLU A 112 6.04 -10.52 -7.79
C GLU A 112 7.10 -10.57 -8.90
N THR A 113 8.33 -10.17 -8.56
CA THR A 113 9.48 -10.21 -9.46
C THR A 113 10.59 -11.05 -8.84
N ASP A 114 11.47 -11.60 -9.67
CA ASP A 114 12.54 -12.51 -9.25
C ASP A 114 13.49 -11.89 -8.20
N ARG A 115 13.56 -10.55 -8.08
CA ARG A 115 14.35 -9.85 -7.06
C ARG A 115 13.88 -10.07 -5.62
N GLY A 116 12.70 -10.67 -5.39
CA GLY A 116 12.18 -11.00 -4.07
C GLY A 116 12.29 -12.48 -3.68
N LEU A 117 13.04 -13.30 -4.45
CA LEU A 117 13.15 -14.76 -4.27
C LEU A 117 14.56 -15.26 -3.94
N ASP A 118 15.56 -14.36 -3.91
CA ASP A 118 16.96 -14.68 -3.60
C ASP A 118 17.37 -14.26 -2.18
#